data_AF-A0A2M7LJK0-F1
#
_entry.id   AF-A0A2M7LJK0-F1
#
_cell.length_a   1.000
_cell.length_b   1.000
_cell.length_c   1.000
_cell.angle_alpha   90.00
_cell.angle_beta   90.00
_cell.angle_gamma   90.00
#
_symmetry.space_group_name_H-M   'P 1'
#
loop_
_entity.id
_entity.type
_entity.pdbx_description
1 polymer ?
#
loop_
_entity_poly.entity_id
_entity_poly.type
_entity_poly.pdbx_seq_one_letter_code
_entity_poly.pdbx_strand_id
1 'polypeptide(L)' 'MCPDCGTEIKGENTSAVGDILECQECGTEVEVLSLSPLKYQILVEEK' A
#
# COMPACT_ATOMS: atom_id res chain seq x y z
N MET A 1 -4.06 -0.21 6.36
CA MET A 1 -4.49 -1.63 6.32
C MET A 1 -4.50 -2.06 4.87
N CYS A 2 -3.92 -3.21 4.54
CA CYS A 2 -3.86 -3.75 3.20
C CYS A 2 -5.29 -3.92 2.67
N PRO A 3 -5.63 -3.35 1.50
CA PRO A 3 -6.96 -3.46 0.93
C PRO A 3 -7.31 -4.88 0.43
N ASP A 4 -6.32 -5.77 0.28
CA ASP A 4 -6.54 -7.15 -0.21
C ASP A 4 -6.75 -8.14 0.94
N CYS A 5 -5.78 -8.25 1.86
CA CYS A 5 -5.81 -9.25 2.94
C CYS A 5 -6.25 -8.70 4.31
N GLY A 6 -6.36 -7.37 4.45
CA GLY A 6 -6.72 -6.73 5.71
C GLY A 6 -5.60 -6.63 6.75
N THR A 7 -4.37 -7.07 6.48
CA THR A 7 -3.27 -6.92 7.45
C THR A 7 -2.67 -5.51 7.42
N GLU A 8 -2.04 -5.05 8.49
CA GLU A 8 -1.29 -3.79 8.49
C GLU A 8 -0.10 -3.86 7.52
N ILE A 9 0.04 -2.83 6.67
CA ILE A 9 1.23 -2.66 5.83
C ILE A 9 2.20 -1.80 6.62
N LYS A 10 3.37 -2.35 6.94
CA LYS A 10 4.46 -1.59 7.57
C LYS A 10 5.09 -0.69 6.51
N GLY A 11 4.61 0.55 6.43
CA GLY A 11 5.29 1.59 5.66
C GLY A 11 6.62 1.97 6.32
N GLU A 12 7.60 2.38 5.51
CA GLU A 12 8.78 3.03 6.05
C GLU A 12 8.39 4.44 6.53
N ASN A 13 9.05 4.97 7.57
CA ASN A 13 8.76 6.32 8.11
C ASN A 13 8.95 7.45 7.08
N THR A 14 9.49 7.13 5.90
CA THR A 14 9.75 8.01 4.77
C THR A 14 8.76 7.87 3.63
N SER A 15 7.72 7.03 3.75
CA SER A 15 6.75 6.83 2.67
C SER A 15 6.04 8.15 2.30
N ALA A 16 5.97 8.42 1.01
CA ALA A 16 5.28 9.54 0.40
C ALA A 16 4.02 9.08 -0.35
N VAL A 17 3.11 10.02 -0.62
CA VAL A 17 1.99 9.76 -1.54
C VAL A 17 2.55 9.50 -2.94
N GLY A 18 2.08 8.44 -3.59
CA GLY A 18 2.58 7.92 -4.86
C GLY A 18 3.62 6.81 -4.73
N ASP A 19 4.13 6.54 -3.52
CA ASP A 19 5.05 5.41 -3.33
C ASP A 19 4.35 4.07 -3.52
N ILE A 20 5.09 3.10 -4.04
CA ILE A 20 4.66 1.71 -4.19
C ILE A 20 5.24 0.90 -3.03
N LEU A 21 4.36 0.20 -2.31
CA LEU A 21 4.69 -0.69 -1.21
C LEU A 21 4.16 -2.09 -1.48
N GLU A 22 4.92 -3.13 -1.11
CA GLU A 22 4.46 -4.50 -1.15
C GLU A 22 3.94 -4.93 0.23
N CYS A 23 2.77 -5.57 0.28
CA CYS A 23 2.29 -6.17 1.52
C CYS A 23 3.10 -7.43 1.86
N GLN A 24 3.83 -7.42 2.98
CA GLN A 24 4.68 -8.54 3.42
C GLN A 24 3.93 -9.84 3.72
N GLU A 25 2.59 -9.80 3.81
CA GLU A 25 1.76 -10.97 4.13
C GLU A 25 1.18 -11.65 2.89
N CYS A 26 0.65 -10.88 1.93
CA CYS A 26 -0.01 -11.43 0.74
C CYS A 26 0.73 -11.15 -0.57
N GLY A 27 1.80 -10.34 -0.55
CA GLY A 27 2.56 -9.95 -1.73
C GLY A 27 1.86 -8.93 -2.62
N THR A 28 0.69 -8.40 -2.23
CA THR A 28 -0.01 -7.40 -3.03
C THR A 28 0.76 -6.08 -3.03
N GLU A 29 1.06 -5.56 -4.22
CA GLU A 29 1.60 -4.22 -4.40
C GLU A 29 0.47 -3.17 -4.29
N VAL A 30 0.74 -2.11 -3.54
CA VAL A 30 -0.19 -1.01 -3.33
C VAL A 30 0.49 0.34 -3.50
N GLU A 31 -0.26 1.32 -3.98
CA GLU A 31 0.15 2.72 -4.03
C GLU A 31 -0.35 3.47 -2.80
N VAL A 32 0.49 4.33 -2.22
CA VAL A 32 0.11 5.23 -1.13
C VAL A 32 -0.70 6.41 -1.67
N LEU A 33 -1.99 6.51 -1.30
CA LEU A 33 -2.86 7.62 -1.74
C LEU A 33 -2.94 8.78 -0.75
N SER A 34 -2.70 8.52 0.54
CA SER A 34 -2.72 9.54 1.60
C SER A 34 -1.97 9.05 2.82
N LEU A 35 -1.37 9.97 3.57
CA LEU A 35 -0.69 9.70 4.85
C LEU A 35 -1.54 10.06 6.07
N SER A 36 -2.62 10.84 5.90
CA SER A 36 -3.48 11.28 7.01
C SER A 36 -4.93 11.53 6.54
N PRO A 37 -5.85 10.55 6.71
CA PRO A 37 -5.60 9.20 7.18
C PRO A 37 -4.82 8.37 6.15
N LEU A 38 -4.07 7.38 6.63
CA LEU A 38 -3.29 6.48 5.77
C LEU A 38 -4.22 5.70 4.83
N LYS A 39 -4.02 5.82 3.52
CA LYS A 39 -4.82 5.16 2.48
C LYS A 39 -3.94 4.52 1.42
N TYR A 40 -4.39 3.38 0.92
CA TYR A 40 -3.72 2.59 -0.11
C TYR A 40 -4.71 2.20 -1.21
N GLN A 41 -4.19 1.98 -2.41
CA GLN A 41 -4.91 1.37 -3.53
C GLN A 41 -4.10 0.20 -4.09
N ILE A 42 -4.76 -0.91 -4.42
CA ILE A 42 -4.11 -2.05 -5.10
C ILE A 42 -3.63 -1.58 -6.47
N LEU A 43 -2.36 -1.81 -6.77
CA LEU A 43 -1.83 -1.61 -8.12
C LEU A 43 -2.25 -2.80 -8.99
N VAL A 44 -2.89 -2.48 -10.09
CA VAL A 44 -3.27 -3.46 -11.11
C VAL A 44 -2.51 -3.08 -12.36
N GLU A 45 -1.58 -3.93 -12.80
CA GLU A 45 -0.93 -3.72 -14.10
C GLU A 45 -1.99 -3.78 -15.20
N GLU A 46 -2.10 -2.71 -15.98
CA GLU A 46 -2.89 -2.71 -17.20
C GLU A 46 -2.25 -3.68 -18.20
N LYS A 47 -3.02 -4.67 -18.68
CA LYS A 47 -2.59 -5.66 -19.67
C LYS A 47 -2.49 -5.08 -21.08
#